data_AF-A0A8T4XHB4-F1
#
_entry.id   AF-A0A8T4XHB4-F1
#
_cell.length_a   1.000
_cell.length_b   1.000
_cell.length_c   1.000
_cell.angle_alpha   90.00
_cell.angle_beta   90.00
_cell.angle_gamma   90.00
#
_symmetry.space_group_name_H-M   'P 1'
#
loop_
_entity.id
_entity.type
_entity.pdbx_description
1 polymer ?
#
loop_
_entity_poly.entity_id
_entity_poly.type
_entity_poly.pdbx_seq_one_letter_code
_entity_poly.pdbx_strand_id
1 'polypeptide(L)'
;MVGVDPGLNCGLAILTLDGKPILVESHRGWSLAKILERIISVGKPTIISSDVSPAPELLRRLSKKLNAVLFEPIISMGSEEKHKLAQAYVERYGIKVENAHEIDALAAAIKAYQHYKNKLEQVDERLKRANEDLFPDDVKDLVIRGYSITRAIKTLKELRVPGEPAVILSASNREERMREIIEELTNKLMLEREKVMRLRAVNRELQLKIRDLEVEIKGLREALEKSRSEQIAQIRREREYQRLVEEINSLRNRISELEAQIEIYKRTINQLQQIGDLESREGLTLLKPIEAFTREGLDKAFRLYGIKVGDIVFILDPSGGGRTTAERLAKRGVRAIILRGLMAHEALEVFERYHVPVIPADKVSIRWIDGLPYANPNEIKRIIKEGGIVKQSSEHEMLRAILEEHLREIKEQK
;
A
#
# COMPACT_ATOMS: atom_id res chain seq x y z
N MET A 1 -23.90 -11.60 -39.48
CA MET A 1 -23.24 -12.10 -38.26
C MET A 1 -23.19 -10.96 -37.27
N VAL A 2 -23.49 -11.19 -36.00
CA VAL A 2 -23.64 -10.13 -35.00
C VAL A 2 -22.75 -10.43 -33.80
N GLY A 3 -21.78 -9.56 -33.53
CA GLY A 3 -20.99 -9.58 -32.29
C GLY A 3 -21.60 -8.65 -31.26
N VAL A 4 -21.70 -9.10 -30.01
CA VAL A 4 -22.26 -8.32 -28.90
C VAL A 4 -21.33 -8.41 -27.71
N ASP A 5 -20.91 -7.25 -27.19
CA ASP A 5 -20.20 -7.15 -25.92
C ASP A 5 -21.16 -6.63 -24.83
N PRO A 6 -21.59 -7.48 -23.88
CA PRO A 6 -22.56 -7.09 -22.86
C PRO A 6 -21.90 -6.39 -21.65
N GLY A 7 -22.40 -5.21 -21.31
CA GLY A 7 -21.96 -4.45 -20.13
C GLY A 7 -22.86 -3.25 -19.83
N LEU A 8 -22.41 -2.36 -18.93
CA LEU A 8 -23.06 -1.05 -18.71
C LEU A 8 -23.11 -0.23 -20.01
N ASN A 9 -22.04 -0.33 -20.80
CA ASN A 9 -22.00 0.06 -22.19
C ASN A 9 -22.01 -1.23 -23.02
N CYS A 10 -22.97 -1.35 -23.92
CA CYS A 10 -23.10 -2.52 -24.78
C CYS A 10 -22.55 -2.17 -26.16
N GLY A 11 -21.59 -2.96 -26.64
CA GLY A 11 -21.09 -2.88 -28.01
C GLY A 11 -21.88 -3.80 -28.94
N LEU A 12 -22.15 -3.35 -30.16
CA LEU A 12 -22.77 -4.14 -31.23
C LEU A 12 -21.99 -3.95 -32.52
N ALA A 13 -21.61 -5.06 -33.13
CA ALA A 13 -21.01 -5.09 -34.46
C ALA A 13 -21.76 -6.07 -35.36
N ILE A 14 -22.07 -5.65 -36.57
CA ILE A 14 -22.78 -6.45 -37.58
C ILE A 14 -21.91 -6.56 -38.82
N LEU A 15 -21.64 -7.80 -39.23
CA LEU A 15 -20.93 -8.16 -40.45
C LEU A 15 -21.86 -8.93 -41.41
N THR A 16 -21.63 -8.81 -42.72
CA THR A 16 -22.23 -9.71 -43.72
C THR A 16 -21.67 -11.14 -43.56
N LEU A 17 -22.29 -12.13 -44.22
CA LEU A 17 -21.75 -13.50 -44.26
C LEU A 17 -20.43 -13.61 -45.04
N ASP A 18 -20.09 -12.59 -45.83
CA ASP A 18 -18.80 -12.47 -46.52
C ASP A 18 -17.73 -11.75 -45.69
N GLY A 19 -18.06 -11.38 -44.44
CA GLY A 19 -17.13 -10.71 -43.53
C GLY A 19 -16.99 -9.21 -43.77
N LYS A 20 -17.90 -8.55 -44.52
CA LYS A 20 -17.88 -7.09 -44.65
C LYS A 20 -18.62 -6.44 -43.47
N PRO A 21 -18.04 -5.43 -42.80
CA PRO A 21 -18.73 -4.72 -41.73
C PRO A 21 -19.83 -3.82 -42.27
N ILE A 22 -20.98 -3.86 -41.61
CA ILE A 22 -22.18 -3.06 -41.93
C ILE A 22 -22.37 -1.97 -40.88
N LEU A 23 -22.24 -2.35 -39.61
CA LEU A 23 -22.52 -1.47 -38.48
C LEU A 23 -21.59 -1.81 -37.33
N VAL A 24 -21.04 -0.79 -36.67
CA VAL A 24 -20.33 -0.90 -35.39
C VAL A 24 -20.75 0.31 -34.56
N GLU A 25 -21.34 0.06 -33.39
CA GLU A 25 -21.81 1.13 -32.51
C GLU A 25 -21.82 0.66 -31.04
N SER A 26 -21.78 1.60 -30.12
CA SER A 26 -21.90 1.34 -28.69
C SER A 26 -22.82 2.33 -28.01
N HIS A 27 -23.60 1.85 -27.04
CA HIS A 27 -24.51 2.70 -26.27
C HIS A 27 -24.55 2.27 -24.80
N ARG A 28 -24.71 3.26 -23.93
CA ARG A 28 -24.88 3.06 -22.49
C ARG A 28 -26.32 2.65 -22.16
N GLY A 29 -26.49 1.61 -21.34
CA GLY A 29 -27.79 1.20 -20.82
C GLY A 29 -28.74 0.59 -21.88
N TRP A 30 -28.21 -0.09 -22.89
CA TRP A 30 -29.03 -0.76 -23.88
C TRP A 30 -29.86 -1.88 -23.25
N SER A 31 -31.18 -1.72 -23.30
CA SER A 31 -32.12 -2.80 -22.99
C SER A 31 -32.07 -3.88 -24.08
N LEU A 32 -32.35 -5.13 -23.70
CA LEU A 32 -32.43 -6.26 -24.63
C LEU A 32 -33.39 -6.00 -25.81
N ALA A 33 -34.50 -5.30 -25.58
CA ALA A 33 -35.47 -4.97 -26.62
C ALA A 33 -34.89 -4.02 -27.69
N LYS A 34 -34.16 -2.99 -27.28
CA LYS A 34 -33.49 -2.05 -28.21
C LYS A 34 -32.41 -2.75 -29.05
N ILE A 35 -31.64 -3.65 -28.44
CA ILE A 35 -30.63 -4.44 -29.17
C ILE A 35 -31.30 -5.29 -30.24
N LEU A 36 -32.41 -5.97 -29.90
CA LEU A 36 -33.17 -6.77 -30.86
C LEU A 36 -33.71 -5.93 -32.01
N GLU A 37 -34.36 -4.81 -31.71
CA GLU A 37 -34.90 -3.88 -32.71
C GLU A 37 -33.80 -3.41 -33.66
N ARG A 38 -32.64 -3.05 -33.11
CA ARG A 38 -31.50 -2.59 -33.90
C ARG A 38 -30.96 -3.68 -34.82
N ILE A 39 -30.79 -4.90 -34.32
CA ILE A 39 -30.34 -6.03 -35.14
C ILE A 39 -31.33 -6.30 -36.27
N ILE A 40 -32.63 -6.37 -35.94
CA ILE A 40 -33.70 -6.65 -36.90
C ILE A 40 -33.80 -5.54 -37.96
N SER A 41 -33.55 -4.29 -37.60
CA SER A 41 -33.56 -3.14 -38.52
C SER A 41 -32.51 -3.26 -39.64
N VAL A 42 -31.40 -3.96 -39.36
CA VAL A 42 -30.33 -4.19 -40.35
C VAL A 42 -30.62 -5.45 -41.17
N GLY A 43 -31.14 -6.51 -40.54
CA GLY A 43 -31.54 -7.72 -41.23
C GLY A 43 -31.73 -8.93 -40.32
N LYS A 44 -31.91 -10.10 -40.93
CA LYS A 44 -32.06 -11.35 -40.18
C LYS A 44 -30.69 -11.89 -39.76
N PRO A 45 -30.39 -12.01 -38.46
CA PRO A 45 -29.10 -12.51 -38.00
C PRO A 45 -29.06 -14.04 -38.06
N THR A 46 -28.01 -14.60 -38.67
CA THR A 46 -27.75 -16.04 -38.66
C THR A 46 -26.89 -16.47 -37.46
N ILE A 47 -25.92 -15.65 -37.07
CA ILE A 47 -24.96 -15.93 -36.00
C ILE A 47 -24.96 -14.77 -35.01
N ILE A 48 -25.00 -15.09 -33.71
CA ILE A 48 -24.69 -14.19 -32.61
C ILE A 48 -23.40 -14.67 -31.98
N SER A 49 -22.39 -13.81 -31.86
CA SER A 49 -21.06 -14.18 -31.38
C SER A 49 -20.67 -13.43 -30.12
N SER A 50 -20.01 -14.16 -29.22
CA SER A 50 -19.32 -13.63 -28.05
C SER A 50 -17.80 -13.70 -28.26
N ASP A 51 -17.08 -12.82 -27.59
CA ASP A 51 -15.64 -12.81 -27.42
C ASP A 51 -15.15 -13.70 -26.25
N VAL A 52 -16.03 -14.05 -25.31
CA VAL A 52 -15.73 -14.86 -24.12
C VAL A 52 -16.44 -16.21 -24.13
N SER A 53 -15.87 -17.17 -23.41
CA SER A 53 -16.44 -18.49 -23.17
C SER A 53 -16.46 -18.80 -21.66
N PRO A 54 -17.61 -19.22 -21.09
CA PRO A 54 -18.90 -19.39 -21.74
C PRO A 54 -19.57 -18.06 -22.13
N ALA A 55 -20.38 -18.07 -23.20
CA ALA A 55 -21.08 -16.86 -23.65
C ALA A 55 -22.03 -16.31 -22.56
N PRO A 56 -22.11 -14.97 -22.39
CA PRO A 56 -22.96 -14.32 -21.40
C PRO A 56 -24.46 -14.60 -21.60
N GLU A 57 -25.23 -14.54 -20.52
CA GLU A 57 -26.67 -14.86 -20.51
C GLU A 57 -27.48 -13.95 -21.47
N LEU A 58 -27.06 -12.69 -21.65
CA LEU A 58 -27.70 -11.78 -22.61
C LEU A 58 -27.65 -12.35 -24.04
N LEU A 59 -26.49 -12.84 -24.48
CA LEU A 59 -26.30 -13.39 -25.82
C LEU A 59 -27.07 -14.70 -26.00
N ARG A 60 -27.13 -15.55 -24.95
CA ARG A 60 -27.96 -16.77 -24.96
C ARG A 60 -29.43 -16.45 -25.19
N ARG A 61 -29.95 -15.40 -24.53
CA ARG A 61 -31.33 -14.93 -24.73
C ARG A 61 -31.54 -14.32 -26.11
N LEU A 62 -30.60 -13.52 -26.60
CA LEU A 62 -30.66 -12.93 -27.95
C LEU A 62 -30.67 -14.03 -29.02
N SER A 63 -29.81 -15.04 -28.90
CA SER A 63 -29.71 -16.16 -29.86
C SER A 63 -31.03 -16.93 -29.94
N LYS A 64 -31.64 -17.26 -28.79
CA LYS A 64 -32.95 -17.92 -28.73
C LYS A 64 -34.06 -17.08 -29.35
N LYS A 65 -34.11 -15.78 -29.06
CA LYS A 65 -35.16 -14.88 -29.58
C LYS A 65 -35.04 -14.62 -31.08
N LEU A 66 -33.81 -14.52 -31.59
CA LEU A 66 -33.53 -14.25 -33.00
C LEU A 66 -33.43 -15.53 -33.84
N ASN A 67 -33.56 -16.72 -33.23
CA ASN A 67 -33.35 -18.02 -33.87
C ASN A 67 -32.01 -18.09 -34.62
N ALA A 68 -30.96 -17.54 -33.99
CA ALA A 68 -29.61 -17.43 -34.51
C ALA A 68 -28.67 -18.39 -33.77
N VAL A 69 -27.67 -18.93 -34.47
CA VAL A 69 -26.66 -19.80 -33.86
C VAL A 69 -25.77 -18.97 -32.95
N LEU A 70 -25.62 -19.39 -31.68
CA LEU A 70 -24.70 -18.77 -30.74
C LEU A 70 -23.29 -19.32 -31.00
N PHE A 71 -22.35 -18.42 -31.28
CA PHE A 71 -20.94 -18.72 -31.41
C PHE A 71 -20.19 -18.24 -30.17
N GLU A 72 -19.44 -19.15 -29.54
CA GLU A 72 -18.50 -18.86 -28.46
C GLU A 72 -17.13 -19.45 -28.83
N PRO A 73 -16.02 -18.73 -28.60
CA PRO A 73 -14.69 -19.24 -28.90
C PRO A 73 -14.31 -20.36 -27.93
N ILE A 74 -13.40 -21.25 -28.33
CA ILE A 74 -12.92 -22.34 -27.46
C ILE A 74 -12.21 -21.77 -26.21
N ILE A 75 -11.47 -20.67 -26.40
CA ILE A 75 -10.76 -19.94 -25.35
C ILE A 75 -11.18 -18.47 -25.47
N SER A 76 -11.51 -17.83 -24.34
CA SER A 76 -11.83 -16.41 -24.29
C SER A 76 -10.72 -15.57 -24.91
N MET A 77 -11.10 -14.60 -25.73
CA MET A 77 -10.16 -13.75 -26.45
C MET A 77 -9.45 -12.78 -25.49
N GLY A 78 -8.12 -12.70 -25.58
CA GLY A 78 -7.34 -11.74 -24.80
C GLY A 78 -7.49 -10.32 -25.36
N SER A 79 -7.31 -9.30 -24.51
CA SER A 79 -7.50 -7.89 -24.92
C SER A 79 -6.63 -7.48 -26.11
N GLU A 80 -5.38 -7.96 -26.16
CA GLU A 80 -4.45 -7.69 -27.27
C GLU A 80 -4.91 -8.36 -28.58
N GLU A 81 -5.41 -9.60 -28.51
CA GLU A 81 -5.94 -10.33 -29.66
C GLU A 81 -7.16 -9.61 -30.26
N LYS A 82 -8.09 -9.15 -29.42
CA LYS A 82 -9.27 -8.38 -29.85
C LYS A 82 -8.86 -7.11 -30.57
N HIS A 83 -7.94 -6.35 -29.99
CA HIS A 83 -7.47 -5.09 -30.55
C HIS A 83 -6.82 -5.28 -31.92
N LYS A 84 -5.92 -6.28 -32.04
CA LYS A 84 -5.24 -6.60 -33.30
C LYS A 84 -6.21 -6.99 -34.42
N LEU A 85 -7.22 -7.82 -34.10
CA LEU A 85 -8.23 -8.25 -35.07
C LEU A 85 -9.12 -7.08 -35.53
N ALA A 86 -9.60 -6.27 -34.58
CA ALA A 86 -10.42 -5.11 -34.88
C ALA A 86 -9.63 -4.08 -35.72
N GLN A 87 -8.39 -3.78 -35.35
CA GLN A 87 -7.53 -2.81 -36.05
C GLN A 87 -7.29 -3.23 -37.50
N ALA A 88 -6.99 -4.51 -37.76
CA ALA A 88 -6.81 -5.01 -39.13
C ALA A 88 -8.07 -4.81 -40.01
N TYR A 89 -9.26 -4.89 -39.42
CA TYR A 89 -10.52 -4.62 -40.12
C TYR A 89 -10.81 -3.13 -40.30
N VAL A 90 -10.48 -2.32 -39.29
CA VAL A 90 -10.55 -0.85 -39.35
C VAL A 90 -9.70 -0.32 -40.48
N GLU A 91 -8.46 -0.76 -40.59
CA GLU A 91 -7.54 -0.36 -41.67
C GLU A 91 -8.02 -0.83 -43.04
N ARG A 92 -8.57 -2.05 -43.11
CA ARG A 92 -9.01 -2.65 -44.38
C ARG A 92 -10.29 -2.03 -44.94
N TYR A 93 -11.24 -1.66 -44.08
CA TYR A 93 -12.57 -1.19 -44.48
C TYR A 93 -12.84 0.28 -44.16
N GLY A 94 -11.89 0.98 -43.52
CA GLY A 94 -12.04 2.41 -43.18
C GLY A 94 -13.11 2.71 -42.14
N ILE A 95 -13.34 1.79 -41.20
CA ILE A 95 -14.40 1.89 -40.18
C ILE A 95 -13.90 2.76 -39.03
N LYS A 96 -14.76 3.62 -38.49
CA LYS A 96 -14.44 4.34 -37.23
C LYS A 96 -14.87 3.48 -36.05
N VAL A 97 -13.94 3.25 -35.13
CA VAL A 97 -14.19 2.54 -33.87
C VAL A 97 -13.64 3.43 -32.77
N GLU A 98 -14.50 3.85 -31.83
CA GLU A 98 -14.16 4.88 -30.84
C GLU A 98 -13.97 4.27 -29.45
N ASN A 99 -14.70 3.21 -29.13
CA ASN A 99 -14.77 2.65 -27.80
C ASN A 99 -14.23 1.22 -27.71
N ALA A 100 -13.69 0.86 -26.55
CA ALA A 100 -13.21 -0.50 -26.27
C ALA A 100 -14.31 -1.57 -26.45
N HIS A 101 -15.57 -1.24 -26.12
CA HIS A 101 -16.70 -2.15 -26.31
C HIS A 101 -17.03 -2.41 -27.79
N GLU A 102 -16.79 -1.43 -28.67
CA GLU A 102 -16.98 -1.59 -30.11
C GLU A 102 -15.88 -2.48 -30.70
N ILE A 103 -14.65 -2.32 -30.20
CA ILE A 103 -13.51 -3.19 -30.53
C ILE A 103 -13.84 -4.64 -30.14
N ASP A 104 -14.35 -4.85 -28.93
CA ASP A 104 -14.67 -6.17 -28.41
C ASP A 104 -15.83 -6.83 -29.19
N ALA A 105 -16.90 -6.07 -29.47
CA ALA A 105 -18.01 -6.55 -30.28
C ALA A 105 -17.58 -6.88 -31.73
N LEU A 106 -16.74 -6.03 -32.33
CA LEU A 106 -16.20 -6.24 -33.67
C LEU A 106 -15.28 -7.48 -33.70
N ALA A 107 -14.40 -7.63 -32.72
CA ALA A 107 -13.53 -8.79 -32.59
C ALA A 107 -14.34 -10.09 -32.46
N ALA A 108 -15.42 -10.09 -31.66
CA ALA A 108 -16.33 -11.24 -31.55
C ALA A 108 -16.95 -11.63 -32.90
N ALA A 109 -17.41 -10.64 -33.68
CA ALA A 109 -17.99 -10.89 -35.01
C ALA A 109 -16.94 -11.41 -36.01
N ILE A 110 -15.73 -10.86 -35.99
CA ILE A 110 -14.62 -11.28 -36.85
C ILE A 110 -14.19 -12.71 -36.52
N LYS A 111 -14.09 -13.06 -35.24
CA LYS A 111 -13.69 -14.40 -34.80
C LYS A 111 -14.69 -15.46 -35.28
N ALA A 112 -15.99 -15.14 -35.19
CA ALA A 112 -17.03 -16.00 -35.74
C ALA A 112 -16.90 -16.14 -37.26
N TYR A 113 -16.63 -15.05 -37.99
CA TYR A 113 -16.44 -15.13 -39.45
C TYR A 113 -15.24 -16.02 -39.81
N GLN A 114 -14.10 -15.86 -39.14
CA GLN A 114 -12.91 -16.69 -39.37
C GLN A 114 -13.17 -18.18 -39.16
N HIS A 115 -13.99 -18.54 -38.16
CA HIS A 115 -14.37 -19.93 -37.92
C HIS A 115 -15.21 -20.54 -39.04
N TYR A 116 -16.14 -19.77 -39.62
CA TYR A 116 -17.02 -20.24 -40.69
C TYR A 116 -16.47 -20.01 -42.11
N LYS A 117 -15.46 -19.17 -42.28
CA LYS A 117 -14.91 -18.72 -43.58
C LYS A 117 -14.71 -19.86 -44.57
N ASN A 118 -13.95 -20.89 -44.19
CA ASN A 118 -13.64 -22.02 -45.09
C ASN A 118 -14.90 -22.76 -45.56
N LYS A 119 -15.91 -22.91 -44.68
CA LYS A 119 -17.16 -23.58 -45.03
C LYS A 119 -18.03 -22.71 -45.94
N LEU A 120 -18.07 -21.40 -45.68
CA LEU A 120 -18.86 -20.46 -46.49
C LEU A 120 -18.25 -20.29 -47.89
N GLU A 121 -16.92 -20.26 -48.01
CA GLU A 121 -16.22 -20.24 -49.30
C GLU A 121 -16.49 -21.52 -50.11
N GLN A 122 -16.52 -22.69 -49.47
CA GLN A 122 -16.90 -23.95 -50.13
C GLN A 122 -18.34 -23.94 -50.65
N VAL A 123 -19.26 -23.26 -49.94
CA VAL A 123 -20.64 -23.07 -50.39
C VAL A 123 -20.66 -22.19 -51.65
N ASP A 124 -19.93 -21.06 -51.63
CA ASP A 124 -19.87 -20.14 -52.76
C ASP A 124 -19.27 -20.80 -54.01
N GLU A 125 -18.18 -21.56 -53.87
CA GLU A 125 -17.60 -22.32 -54.98
C GLU A 125 -18.57 -23.35 -55.55
N ARG A 126 -19.28 -24.07 -54.67
CA ARG A 126 -20.19 -25.13 -55.09
C ARG A 126 -21.42 -24.58 -55.79
N LEU A 127 -21.95 -23.44 -55.33
CA LEU A 127 -23.04 -22.74 -56.01
C LEU A 127 -22.62 -22.20 -57.38
N LYS A 128 -21.42 -21.62 -57.48
CA LYS A 128 -20.86 -21.18 -58.79
C LYS A 128 -20.71 -22.34 -59.77
N ARG A 129 -20.25 -23.51 -59.32
CA ARG A 129 -20.11 -24.71 -60.17
C ARG A 129 -21.46 -25.29 -60.58
N ALA A 130 -22.44 -25.27 -59.69
CA ALA A 130 -23.75 -25.86 -59.94
C ALA A 130 -24.66 -24.97 -60.82
N ASN A 131 -24.29 -23.69 -61.01
CA ASN A 131 -25.04 -22.70 -61.79
C ASN A 131 -26.53 -22.64 -61.40
N GLU A 132 -26.79 -22.67 -60.10
CA GLU A 132 -28.14 -22.72 -59.53
C GLU A 132 -28.62 -21.33 -59.11
N ASP A 133 -29.87 -20.98 -59.42
CA ASP A 133 -30.55 -19.72 -59.04
C ASP A 133 -30.90 -19.65 -57.54
N LEU A 134 -30.04 -20.15 -56.65
CA LEU A 134 -30.23 -20.07 -55.21
C LEU A 134 -29.46 -18.86 -54.65
N PHE A 135 -30.09 -18.13 -53.74
CA PHE A 135 -29.42 -17.06 -53.01
C PHE A 135 -28.31 -17.66 -52.14
N PRO A 136 -27.04 -17.23 -52.28
CA PRO A 136 -25.93 -17.79 -51.50
C PRO A 136 -26.15 -17.67 -49.99
N ASP A 137 -26.77 -16.59 -49.54
CA ASP A 137 -27.01 -16.31 -48.13
C ASP A 137 -27.98 -17.32 -47.47
N ASP A 138 -29.01 -17.78 -48.18
CA ASP A 138 -29.96 -18.78 -47.67
C ASP A 138 -29.29 -20.15 -47.49
N VAL A 139 -28.42 -20.52 -48.44
CA VAL A 139 -27.64 -21.77 -48.37
C VAL A 139 -26.64 -21.69 -47.23
N LYS A 140 -25.96 -20.55 -47.08
CA LYS A 140 -25.03 -20.28 -45.97
C LYS A 140 -25.74 -20.35 -44.61
N ASP A 141 -26.97 -19.80 -44.48
CA ASP A 141 -27.76 -19.88 -43.25
C ASP A 141 -28.03 -21.34 -42.83
N LEU A 142 -28.46 -22.19 -43.77
CA LEU A 142 -28.69 -23.61 -43.50
C LEU A 142 -27.40 -24.36 -43.13
N VAL A 143 -26.29 -24.06 -43.79
CA VAL A 143 -24.99 -24.69 -43.49
C VAL A 143 -24.51 -24.29 -42.10
N ILE A 144 -24.69 -23.03 -41.70
CA ILE A 144 -24.36 -22.57 -40.34
C ILE A 144 -25.24 -23.28 -39.29
N ARG A 145 -26.51 -23.58 -39.61
CA ARG A 145 -27.43 -24.35 -38.75
C ARG A 145 -27.10 -25.86 -38.68
N GLY A 146 -26.06 -26.33 -39.36
CA GLY A 146 -25.56 -27.70 -39.28
C GLY A 146 -25.99 -28.62 -40.41
N TYR A 147 -26.62 -28.11 -41.46
CA TYR A 147 -26.92 -28.90 -42.66
C TYR A 147 -25.66 -29.10 -43.50
N SER A 148 -25.53 -30.26 -44.16
CA SER A 148 -24.51 -30.43 -45.19
C SER A 148 -24.84 -29.58 -46.41
N ILE A 149 -23.81 -29.14 -47.16
CA ILE A 149 -23.99 -28.26 -48.33
C ILE A 149 -24.98 -28.88 -49.33
N THR A 150 -24.85 -30.19 -49.60
CA THR A 150 -25.76 -30.92 -50.49
C THR A 150 -27.20 -30.93 -49.98
N ARG A 151 -27.40 -31.11 -48.66
CA ARG A 151 -28.74 -31.12 -48.06
C ARG A 151 -29.36 -29.74 -48.06
N ALA A 152 -28.59 -28.70 -47.75
CA ALA A 152 -29.04 -27.31 -47.79
C ALA A 152 -29.56 -26.93 -49.18
N ILE A 153 -28.80 -27.26 -50.23
CA ILE A 153 -29.20 -27.03 -51.63
C ILE A 153 -30.50 -27.78 -51.96
N LYS A 154 -30.57 -29.08 -51.62
CA LYS A 154 -31.77 -29.89 -51.90
C LYS A 154 -33.01 -29.34 -51.21
N THR A 155 -32.90 -28.99 -49.93
CA THR A 155 -34.02 -28.45 -49.15
C THR A 155 -34.53 -27.14 -49.75
N LEU A 156 -33.66 -26.23 -50.18
CA LEU A 156 -34.08 -24.98 -50.81
C LEU A 156 -34.73 -25.19 -52.19
N LYS A 157 -34.33 -26.23 -52.93
CA LYS A 157 -35.01 -26.62 -54.18
C LYS A 157 -36.41 -27.17 -53.93
N GLU A 158 -36.57 -28.03 -52.94
CA GLU A 158 -37.87 -28.64 -52.60
C GLU A 158 -38.89 -27.60 -52.10
N LEU A 159 -38.42 -26.57 -51.37
CA LEU A 159 -39.24 -25.44 -50.92
C LEU A 159 -39.70 -24.50 -52.05
N ARG A 160 -39.09 -24.58 -53.25
CA ARG A 160 -39.42 -23.76 -54.42
C ARG A 160 -40.47 -24.37 -55.33
N VAL A 161 -40.93 -25.59 -55.08
CA VAL A 161 -42.04 -26.19 -55.84
C VAL A 161 -43.35 -25.79 -55.15
N PRO A 162 -44.18 -24.90 -55.73
CA PRO A 162 -45.51 -24.63 -55.19
C PRO A 162 -46.32 -25.90 -55.37
N GLY A 163 -46.82 -26.46 -54.27
CA GLY A 163 -47.71 -27.61 -54.32
C GLY A 163 -49.04 -27.24 -54.97
N GLU A 164 -49.32 -27.81 -56.15
CA GLU A 164 -50.69 -27.99 -56.62
C GLU A 164 -51.30 -29.24 -55.96
N PRO A 165 -52.56 -29.20 -55.51
CA PRO A 165 -53.29 -30.38 -55.08
C PRO A 165 -54.08 -30.98 -56.25
N ALA A 166 -54.01 -32.31 -56.42
CA ALA A 166 -55.14 -33.23 -56.68
C ALA A 166 -54.70 -34.43 -57.54
N VAL A 167 -54.92 -35.64 -57.02
CA VAL A 167 -55.27 -36.79 -57.86
C VAL A 167 -56.38 -37.57 -57.15
N ILE A 168 -57.56 -37.60 -57.76
CA ILE A 168 -58.63 -38.55 -57.43
C ILE A 168 -58.15 -39.92 -57.96
N LEU A 169 -57.80 -40.83 -57.06
CA LEU A 169 -57.54 -42.23 -57.36
C LEU A 169 -58.69 -43.10 -56.85
N SER A 170 -59.05 -44.08 -57.67
CA SER A 170 -60.12 -45.06 -57.48
C SER A 170 -60.06 -45.79 -56.13
N ALA A 171 -61.24 -46.10 -55.58
CA ALA A 171 -61.43 -46.58 -54.22
C ALA A 171 -60.71 -47.92 -53.88
N SER A 172 -60.41 -48.77 -54.88
CA SER A 172 -59.81 -50.09 -54.64
C SER A 172 -58.30 -50.05 -54.35
N ASN A 173 -57.57 -49.04 -54.82
CA ASN A 173 -56.13 -48.86 -54.51
C ASN A 173 -55.88 -47.99 -53.27
N ARG A 174 -56.94 -47.35 -52.76
CA ARG A 174 -56.88 -46.41 -51.63
C ARG A 174 -56.84 -47.14 -50.30
N GLU A 175 -57.54 -48.27 -50.17
CA GLU A 175 -57.55 -49.08 -48.95
C GLU A 175 -56.22 -49.81 -48.71
N GLU A 176 -55.62 -50.40 -49.76
CA GLU A 176 -54.31 -51.06 -49.67
C GLU A 176 -53.21 -50.06 -49.26
N ARG A 177 -53.16 -48.90 -49.93
CA ARG A 177 -52.21 -47.81 -49.57
C ARG A 177 -52.51 -47.20 -48.21
N MET A 178 -53.78 -47.09 -47.81
CA MET A 178 -54.12 -46.63 -46.45
C MET A 178 -53.63 -47.62 -45.40
N ARG A 179 -53.73 -48.93 -45.64
CA ARG A 179 -53.17 -49.95 -44.74
C ARG A 179 -51.66 -49.83 -44.62
N GLU A 180 -50.95 -49.72 -45.75
CA GLU A 180 -49.48 -49.52 -45.76
C GLU A 180 -49.06 -48.23 -45.04
N ILE A 181 -49.77 -47.12 -45.29
CA ILE A 181 -49.51 -45.83 -44.63
C ILE A 181 -49.81 -45.92 -43.12
N ILE A 182 -50.90 -46.59 -42.73
CA ILE A 182 -51.24 -46.81 -41.31
C ILE A 182 -50.14 -47.65 -40.65
N GLU A 183 -49.67 -48.71 -41.29
CA GLU A 183 -48.60 -49.55 -40.77
C GLU A 183 -47.29 -48.78 -40.61
N GLU A 184 -46.90 -48.00 -41.64
CA GLU A 184 -45.70 -47.15 -41.59
C GLU A 184 -45.81 -46.06 -40.51
N LEU A 185 -46.99 -45.46 -40.34
CA LEU A 185 -47.27 -44.48 -39.28
C LEU A 185 -47.24 -45.13 -37.90
N THR A 186 -47.79 -46.34 -37.74
CA THR A 186 -47.72 -47.07 -36.45
C THR A 186 -46.28 -47.44 -36.08
N ASN A 187 -45.46 -47.85 -37.06
CA ASN A 187 -44.04 -48.13 -36.86
C ASN A 187 -43.27 -46.87 -36.47
N LYS A 188 -43.52 -45.73 -37.15
CA LYS A 188 -42.94 -44.43 -36.77
C LYS A 188 -43.38 -43.99 -35.36
N LEU A 189 -44.65 -44.18 -35.02
CA LEU A 189 -45.18 -43.85 -33.69
C LEU A 189 -44.51 -44.70 -32.60
N MET A 190 -44.23 -45.98 -32.88
CA MET A 190 -43.56 -46.88 -31.97
C MET A 190 -42.09 -46.47 -31.74
N LEU A 191 -41.36 -46.16 -32.81
CA LEU A 191 -39.98 -45.65 -32.76
C LEU A 191 -39.87 -44.34 -31.97
N GLU A 192 -40.79 -43.41 -32.20
CA GLU A 192 -40.81 -42.14 -31.45
C GLU A 192 -41.18 -42.36 -29.97
N ARG A 193 -42.09 -43.30 -29.66
CA ARG A 193 -42.39 -43.67 -28.26
C ARG A 193 -41.17 -44.25 -27.56
N GLU A 194 -40.42 -45.14 -28.20
CA GLU A 194 -39.16 -45.68 -27.65
C GLU A 194 -38.11 -44.59 -27.44
N LYS A 195 -37.99 -43.65 -28.38
CA LYS A 195 -37.08 -42.50 -28.27
C LYS A 195 -37.46 -41.61 -27.09
N VAL A 196 -38.75 -41.33 -26.91
CA VAL A 196 -39.26 -40.58 -25.75
C VAL A 196 -38.96 -41.32 -24.45
N MET A 197 -39.12 -42.64 -24.39
CA MET A 197 -38.77 -43.41 -23.20
C MET A 197 -37.27 -43.34 -22.88
N ARG A 198 -36.40 -43.50 -23.88
CA ARG A 198 -34.95 -43.36 -23.71
C ARG A 198 -34.55 -41.96 -23.23
N LEU A 199 -35.08 -40.92 -23.88
CA LEU A 199 -34.82 -39.53 -23.47
C LEU A 199 -35.30 -39.26 -22.05
N ARG A 200 -36.46 -39.80 -21.64
CA ARG A 200 -36.94 -39.69 -20.26
C ARG A 200 -36.05 -40.44 -19.26
N ALA A 201 -35.51 -41.60 -19.62
CA ALA A 201 -34.56 -42.33 -18.78
C ALA A 201 -33.27 -41.54 -18.57
N VAL A 202 -32.67 -41.04 -19.66
CA VAL A 202 -31.45 -40.21 -19.61
C VAL A 202 -31.70 -38.92 -18.82
N ASN A 203 -32.84 -38.28 -19.00
CA ASN A 203 -33.16 -37.05 -18.26
C ASN A 203 -33.27 -37.32 -16.75
N ARG A 204 -33.85 -38.47 -16.34
CA ARG A 204 -33.87 -38.88 -14.93
C ARG A 204 -32.47 -39.14 -14.38
N GLU A 205 -31.61 -39.78 -15.16
CA GLU A 205 -30.21 -40.03 -14.76
C GLU A 205 -29.42 -38.72 -14.61
N LEU A 206 -29.56 -37.81 -15.58
CA LEU A 206 -28.96 -36.49 -15.51
C LEU A 206 -29.47 -35.68 -14.30
N GLN A 207 -30.76 -35.77 -13.99
CA GLN A 207 -31.34 -35.13 -12.80
C GLN A 207 -30.82 -35.71 -11.49
N LEU A 208 -30.52 -37.01 -11.42
CA LEU A 208 -29.85 -37.61 -10.27
C LEU A 208 -28.42 -37.06 -10.15
N LYS A 209 -27.68 -37.05 -11.25
CA LYS A 209 -26.30 -36.59 -11.28
C LYS A 209 -26.16 -35.10 -10.93
N ILE A 210 -27.10 -34.27 -11.37
CA ILE A 210 -27.17 -32.86 -10.97
C ILE A 210 -27.35 -32.75 -9.45
N ARG A 211 -28.26 -33.54 -8.85
CA ARG A 211 -28.46 -33.52 -7.39
C ARG A 211 -27.22 -33.98 -6.63
N ASP A 212 -26.53 -35.02 -7.10
CA ASP A 212 -25.30 -35.50 -6.48
C ASP A 212 -24.20 -34.44 -6.53
N LEU A 213 -24.02 -33.80 -7.70
CA LEU A 213 -23.07 -32.70 -7.87
C LEU A 213 -23.43 -31.48 -7.02
N GLU A 214 -24.72 -31.15 -6.86
CA GLU A 214 -25.17 -30.07 -5.98
C GLU A 214 -24.81 -30.34 -4.51
N VAL A 215 -24.97 -31.58 -4.05
CA VAL A 215 -24.57 -32.00 -2.70
C VAL A 215 -23.05 -31.93 -2.54
N GLU A 216 -22.29 -32.39 -3.53
CA GLU A 216 -20.83 -32.32 -3.51
C GLU A 216 -20.33 -30.87 -3.47
N ILE A 217 -20.90 -30.00 -4.32
CA ILE A 217 -20.59 -28.57 -4.31
C ILE A 217 -20.89 -27.95 -2.96
N LYS A 218 -22.00 -28.31 -2.32
CA LYS A 218 -22.35 -27.83 -0.99
C LYS A 218 -21.31 -28.27 0.04
N GLY A 219 -20.93 -29.55 0.06
CA GLY A 219 -19.91 -30.08 0.97
C GLY A 219 -18.53 -29.44 0.77
N LEU A 220 -18.11 -29.25 -0.49
CA LEU A 220 -16.87 -28.57 -0.83
C LEU A 220 -16.87 -27.10 -0.38
N ARG A 221 -18.01 -26.40 -0.51
CA ARG A 221 -18.15 -25.03 -0.02
C ARG A 221 -18.04 -24.95 1.50
N GLU A 222 -18.71 -25.85 2.22
CA GLU A 222 -18.64 -25.91 3.69
C GLU A 222 -17.20 -26.22 4.17
N ALA A 223 -16.51 -27.15 3.51
CA ALA A 223 -15.11 -27.45 3.80
C ALA A 223 -14.18 -26.26 3.53
N LEU A 224 -14.42 -25.52 2.44
CA LEU A 224 -13.67 -24.31 2.09
C LEU A 224 -13.89 -23.19 3.13
N GLU A 225 -15.14 -22.98 3.56
CA GLU A 225 -15.45 -22.00 4.59
C GLU A 225 -14.79 -22.35 5.93
N LYS A 226 -14.83 -23.63 6.32
CA LYS A 226 -14.15 -24.10 7.53
C LYS A 226 -12.64 -23.84 7.46
N SER A 227 -11.99 -24.22 6.37
CA SER A 227 -10.56 -23.99 6.17
C SER A 227 -10.21 -22.49 6.19
N ARG A 228 -11.01 -21.65 5.54
CA ARG A 228 -10.84 -20.19 5.58
C ARG A 228 -10.99 -19.64 6.99
N SER A 229 -11.96 -20.12 7.75
CA SER A 229 -12.19 -19.67 9.14
C SER A 229 -11.01 -20.04 10.04
N GLU A 230 -10.44 -21.23 9.88
CA GLU A 230 -9.25 -21.69 10.60
C GLU A 230 -8.02 -20.86 10.24
N GLN A 231 -7.81 -20.58 8.94
CA GLN A 231 -6.72 -19.71 8.48
C GLN A 231 -6.85 -18.29 9.05
N ILE A 232 -8.04 -17.70 9.04
CA ILE A 232 -8.28 -16.37 9.62
C ILE A 232 -7.99 -16.38 11.11
N ALA A 233 -8.44 -17.40 11.84
CA ALA A 233 -8.16 -17.54 13.26
C ALA A 233 -6.65 -17.67 13.53
N GLN A 234 -5.93 -18.43 12.71
CA GLN A 234 -4.48 -18.57 12.81
C GLN A 234 -3.74 -17.25 12.53
N ILE A 235 -4.13 -16.50 11.50
CA ILE A 235 -3.56 -15.18 11.21
C ILE A 235 -3.81 -14.21 12.37
N ARG A 236 -5.00 -14.24 12.99
CA ARG A 236 -5.31 -13.42 14.17
C ARG A 236 -4.40 -13.77 15.35
N ARG A 237 -4.23 -15.07 15.63
CA ARG A 237 -3.33 -15.55 16.68
C ARG A 237 -1.88 -15.14 16.42
N GLU A 238 -1.40 -15.28 15.19
CA GLU A 238 -0.04 -14.87 14.83
C GLU A 238 0.17 -13.36 15.02
N ARG A 239 -0.78 -12.53 14.57
CA ARG A 239 -0.70 -11.08 14.79
C ARG A 239 -0.74 -10.68 16.26
N GLU A 240 -1.50 -11.40 17.08
CA GLU A 240 -1.52 -11.18 18.52
C GLU A 240 -0.22 -11.62 19.16
N TYR A 241 0.33 -12.77 18.76
CA TYR A 241 1.63 -13.24 19.19
C TYR A 241 2.74 -12.23 18.86
N GLN A 242 2.80 -11.73 17.63
CA GLN A 242 3.79 -10.72 17.22
C GLN A 242 3.68 -9.44 18.06
N ARG A 243 2.46 -8.94 18.30
CA ARG A 243 2.25 -7.77 19.17
C ARG A 243 2.74 -8.02 20.61
N LEU A 244 2.43 -9.19 21.17
CA LEU A 244 2.91 -9.56 22.50
C LEU A 244 4.43 -9.69 22.55
N VAL A 245 5.07 -10.21 21.50
CA VAL A 245 6.54 -10.31 21.40
C VAL A 245 7.17 -8.91 21.34
N GLU A 246 6.62 -8.00 20.54
CA GLU A 246 7.07 -6.60 20.50
C GLU A 246 6.92 -5.92 21.86
N GLU A 247 5.80 -6.12 22.54
CA GLU A 247 5.56 -5.58 23.88
C GLU A 247 6.57 -6.15 24.89
N ILE A 248 6.81 -7.46 24.90
CA ILE A 248 7.83 -8.09 25.76
C ILE A 248 9.21 -7.49 25.49
N ASN A 249 9.59 -7.30 24.23
CA ASN A 249 10.89 -6.72 23.88
C ASN A 249 11.00 -5.26 24.34
N SER A 250 9.93 -4.47 24.18
CA SER A 250 9.89 -3.08 24.66
C SER A 250 10.01 -3.01 26.19
N LEU A 251 9.31 -3.90 26.91
CA LEU A 251 9.37 -3.99 28.37
C LEU A 251 10.76 -4.42 28.84
N ARG A 252 11.38 -5.39 28.18
CA ARG A 252 12.76 -5.82 28.47
C ARG A 252 13.77 -4.70 28.28
N ASN A 253 13.66 -3.93 27.19
CA ASN A 253 14.51 -2.77 26.96
C ASN A 253 14.31 -1.73 28.07
N ARG A 254 13.06 -1.48 28.47
CA ARG A 254 12.75 -0.54 29.54
C ARG A 254 13.30 -0.99 30.89
N ILE A 255 13.22 -2.28 31.20
CA ILE A 255 13.82 -2.85 32.41
C ILE A 255 15.33 -2.63 32.40
N SER A 256 16.01 -2.94 31.28
CA SER A 256 17.46 -2.73 31.14
C SER A 256 17.88 -1.26 31.32
N GLU A 257 17.13 -0.33 30.74
CA GLU A 257 17.35 1.12 30.93
C GLU A 257 17.21 1.53 32.40
N LEU A 258 16.15 1.05 33.07
CA LEU A 258 15.91 1.35 34.48
C LEU A 258 16.99 0.73 35.37
N GLU A 259 17.43 -0.49 35.09
CA GLU A 259 18.54 -1.14 35.79
C GLU A 259 19.84 -0.35 35.63
N ALA A 260 20.15 0.13 34.42
CA ALA A 260 21.32 0.98 34.17
C ALA A 260 21.24 2.30 34.95
N GLN A 261 20.07 2.93 35.01
CA GLN A 261 19.86 4.15 35.80
C GLN A 261 20.03 3.90 37.31
N ILE A 262 19.49 2.78 37.82
CA ILE A 262 19.65 2.37 39.21
C ILE A 262 21.13 2.21 39.55
N GLU A 263 21.92 1.58 38.68
CA GLU A 263 23.36 1.44 38.90
C GLU A 263 24.11 2.78 38.91
N ILE A 264 23.73 3.72 38.05
CA ILE A 264 24.30 5.08 38.08
C ILE A 264 23.96 5.77 39.40
N TYR A 265 22.69 5.75 39.82
CA TYR A 265 22.27 6.38 41.08
C TYR A 265 22.95 5.76 42.30
N LYS A 266 23.10 4.43 42.35
CA LYS A 266 23.86 3.76 43.42
C LYS A 266 25.30 4.26 43.49
N ARG A 267 25.98 4.37 42.35
CA ARG A 267 27.36 4.90 42.30
C ARG A 267 27.44 6.33 42.81
N THR A 268 26.51 7.19 42.38
CA THR A 268 26.46 8.58 42.83
C THR A 268 26.19 8.69 44.34
N ILE A 269 25.27 7.88 44.88
CA ILE A 269 24.99 7.85 46.33
C ILE A 269 26.24 7.43 47.10
N ASN A 270 26.94 6.37 46.66
CA ASN A 270 28.16 5.90 47.31
C ASN A 270 29.25 6.99 47.33
N GLN A 271 29.42 7.72 46.22
CA GLN A 271 30.37 8.85 46.15
C GLN A 271 30.01 9.96 47.14
N LEU A 272 28.72 10.31 47.23
CA LEU A 272 28.26 11.34 48.17
C LEU A 272 28.43 10.91 49.64
N GLN A 273 28.19 9.64 49.95
CA GLN A 273 28.42 9.09 51.28
C GLN A 273 29.90 9.16 51.66
N GLN A 274 30.82 8.82 50.74
CA GLN A 274 32.26 8.95 50.97
C GLN A 274 32.68 10.40 51.28
N ILE A 275 32.13 11.38 50.57
CA ILE A 275 32.38 12.81 50.84
C ILE A 275 31.87 13.19 52.25
N GLY A 276 30.65 12.79 52.61
CA GLY A 276 30.08 13.11 53.93
C GLY A 276 30.82 12.45 55.10
N ASP A 277 31.32 11.22 54.91
CA ASP A 277 32.12 10.50 55.90
C ASP A 277 33.47 11.19 56.14
N LEU A 278 34.10 11.70 55.08
CA LEU A 278 35.35 12.47 55.16
C LEU A 278 35.16 13.81 55.89
N GLU A 279 34.09 14.55 55.58
CA GLU A 279 33.75 15.80 56.27
C GLU A 279 33.52 15.58 57.77
N SER A 280 32.89 14.46 58.13
CA SER A 280 32.54 14.14 59.53
C SER A 280 33.73 13.63 60.35
N ARG A 281 34.65 12.85 59.75
CA ARG A 281 35.78 12.25 60.47
C ARG A 281 36.98 13.19 60.65
N GLU A 282 37.29 14.01 59.65
CA GLU A 282 38.50 14.86 59.70
C GLU A 282 38.22 16.31 60.12
N GLY A 283 36.94 16.70 60.25
CA GLY A 283 36.55 18.07 60.61
C GLY A 283 36.96 19.11 59.55
N LEU A 284 37.19 18.66 58.31
CA LEU A 284 37.54 19.48 57.16
C LEU A 284 36.27 19.84 56.39
N THR A 285 36.24 21.03 55.79
CA THR A 285 35.13 21.50 54.95
C THR A 285 35.54 21.45 53.48
N LEU A 286 34.67 20.88 52.63
CA LEU A 286 34.86 20.90 51.19
C LEU A 286 34.82 22.34 50.66
N LEU A 287 35.89 22.74 49.99
CA LEU A 287 35.92 23.96 49.20
C LEU A 287 35.37 23.64 47.82
N LYS A 288 34.32 24.34 47.39
CA LYS A 288 33.66 24.08 46.10
C LYS A 288 34.58 24.56 44.98
N PRO A 289 35.18 23.68 44.16
CA PRO A 289 36.18 24.09 43.19
C PRO A 289 35.52 24.71 41.95
N ILE A 290 36.12 25.78 41.44
CA ILE A 290 35.78 26.42 40.18
C ILE A 290 37.06 26.42 39.35
N GLU A 291 37.04 25.65 38.26
CA GLU A 291 38.20 25.47 37.36
C GLU A 291 38.64 26.80 36.75
N ALA A 292 37.69 27.56 36.18
CA ALA A 292 37.95 28.86 35.55
C ALA A 292 36.89 29.88 35.98
N PHE A 293 37.31 31.11 36.28
CA PHE A 293 36.44 32.21 36.68
C PHE A 293 35.72 32.85 35.48
N THR A 294 35.09 32.03 34.63
CA THR A 294 34.29 32.47 33.48
C THR A 294 32.81 32.15 33.71
N ARG A 295 31.91 32.66 32.85
CA ARG A 295 30.48 32.35 32.95
C ARG A 295 30.20 30.85 32.85
N GLU A 296 30.85 30.19 31.89
CA GLU A 296 30.72 28.74 31.67
C GLU A 296 31.32 27.94 32.85
N GLY A 297 32.47 28.36 33.37
CA GLY A 297 33.08 27.73 34.55
C GLY A 297 32.19 27.82 35.80
N LEU A 298 31.55 28.97 36.03
CA LEU A 298 30.55 29.12 37.10
C LEU A 298 29.34 28.22 36.88
N ASP A 299 28.78 28.17 35.66
CA ASP A 299 27.59 27.37 35.36
C ASP A 299 27.87 25.86 35.50
N LYS A 300 29.07 25.41 35.10
CA LYS A 300 29.55 24.04 35.34
C LYS A 300 29.66 23.75 36.84
N ALA A 301 30.29 24.64 37.61
CA ALA A 301 30.46 24.48 39.05
C ALA A 301 29.11 24.49 39.81
N PHE A 302 28.15 25.33 39.40
CA PHE A 302 26.82 25.37 39.99
C PHE A 302 26.03 24.08 39.78
N ARG A 303 26.17 23.44 38.61
CA ARG A 303 25.50 22.17 38.31
C ARG A 303 26.15 20.99 39.03
N LEU A 304 27.48 20.92 39.04
CA LEU A 304 28.21 19.77 39.59
C LEU A 304 28.27 19.78 41.11
N TYR A 305 28.55 20.94 41.71
CA TYR A 305 28.83 21.01 43.16
C TYR A 305 27.71 21.66 43.98
N GLY A 306 26.70 22.23 43.31
CA GLY A 306 25.49 22.76 43.93
C GLY A 306 25.77 23.87 44.95
N ILE A 307 26.49 24.92 44.55
CA ILE A 307 26.90 26.02 45.45
C ILE A 307 25.66 26.68 46.08
N LYS A 308 25.58 26.63 47.41
CA LYS A 308 24.52 27.19 48.26
C LYS A 308 25.04 28.38 49.09
N VAL A 309 24.10 29.06 49.75
CA VAL A 309 24.39 30.14 50.69
C VAL A 309 25.26 29.61 51.83
N GLY A 310 26.37 30.27 52.10
CA GLY A 310 27.30 29.92 53.18
C GLY A 310 28.43 28.97 52.79
N ASP A 311 28.49 28.50 51.54
CA ASP A 311 29.58 27.68 51.03
C ASP A 311 30.87 28.50 50.82
N ILE A 312 32.02 27.83 50.88
CA ILE A 312 33.34 28.42 50.60
C ILE A 312 33.78 27.93 49.22
N VAL A 313 34.18 28.86 48.37
CA VAL A 313 34.51 28.60 46.96
C VAL A 313 36.01 28.68 46.76
N PHE A 314 36.58 27.73 46.01
CA PHE A 314 37.98 27.74 45.63
C PHE A 314 38.12 27.94 44.12
N ILE A 315 38.71 29.05 43.70
CA ILE A 315 38.92 29.40 42.29
C ILE A 315 40.36 29.02 41.90
N LEU A 316 40.48 28.06 40.98
CA LEU A 316 41.74 27.54 40.45
C LEU A 316 42.39 28.51 39.49
N ASP A 317 41.62 29.03 38.53
CA ASP A 317 42.05 30.05 37.57
C ASP A 317 41.12 31.28 37.68
N PRO A 318 41.57 32.36 38.33
CA PRO A 318 40.81 33.60 38.46
C PRO A 318 40.82 34.46 37.18
N SER A 319 41.57 34.07 36.15
CA SER A 319 41.61 34.81 34.89
C SER A 319 40.30 34.63 34.10
N GLY A 320 39.85 35.70 33.44
CA GLY A 320 38.68 35.67 32.56
C GLY A 320 37.34 36.10 33.17
N GLY A 321 37.28 36.44 34.45
CA GLY A 321 36.06 36.95 35.09
C GLY A 321 36.15 38.42 35.48
N GLY A 322 35.18 39.21 35.00
CA GLY A 322 35.01 40.61 35.38
C GLY A 322 33.83 40.82 36.32
N ARG A 323 33.34 42.08 36.38
CA ARG A 323 32.24 42.51 37.25
C ARG A 323 31.02 41.59 37.23
N THR A 324 30.56 41.17 36.04
CA THR A 324 29.33 40.36 35.92
C THR A 324 29.46 38.96 36.50
N THR A 325 30.64 38.33 36.39
CA THR A 325 30.92 37.00 36.92
C THR A 325 31.01 37.06 38.46
N ALA A 326 31.65 38.10 38.99
CA ALA A 326 31.71 38.36 40.43
C ALA A 326 30.32 38.61 41.04
N GLU A 327 29.48 39.43 40.40
CA GLU A 327 28.13 39.71 40.88
C GLU A 327 27.27 38.43 40.93
N ARG A 328 27.40 37.54 39.93
CA ARG A 328 26.67 36.25 39.90
C ARG A 328 27.05 35.36 41.08
N LEU A 329 28.34 35.28 41.40
CA LEU A 329 28.83 34.46 42.50
C LEU A 329 28.47 35.07 43.86
N ALA A 330 28.62 36.39 44.01
CA ALA A 330 28.30 37.12 45.23
C ALA A 330 26.80 37.08 45.59
N LYS A 331 25.91 37.29 44.60
CA LYS A 331 24.44 37.21 44.80
C LYS A 331 23.95 35.85 45.31
N ARG A 332 24.75 34.79 45.12
CA ARG A 332 24.43 33.45 45.61
C ARG A 332 24.74 33.24 47.09
N GLY A 333 25.36 34.23 47.75
CA GLY A 333 25.56 34.26 49.19
C GLY A 333 26.73 33.38 49.68
N VAL A 334 27.82 33.32 48.93
CA VAL A 334 29.03 32.57 49.32
C VAL A 334 29.69 33.20 50.55
N ARG A 335 30.25 32.38 51.45
CA ARG A 335 30.84 32.84 52.72
C ARG A 335 32.23 33.44 52.55
N ALA A 336 33.04 32.84 51.69
CA ALA A 336 34.40 33.29 51.39
C ALA A 336 34.85 32.72 50.04
N ILE A 337 35.78 33.41 49.40
CA ILE A 337 36.39 33.00 48.14
C ILE A 337 37.89 32.82 48.37
N ILE A 338 38.40 31.65 48.03
CA ILE A 338 39.84 31.36 48.08
C ILE A 338 40.36 31.36 46.64
N LEU A 339 41.36 32.18 46.34
CA LEU A 339 41.89 32.34 44.97
C LEU A 339 43.31 31.80 44.83
N ARG A 340 43.60 31.12 43.72
CA ARG A 340 44.96 30.81 43.29
C ARG A 340 45.37 31.74 42.14
N GLY A 341 46.14 32.79 42.45
CA GLY A 341 46.62 33.77 41.45
C GLY A 341 46.07 35.18 41.68
N LEU A 342 46.00 36.00 40.62
CA LEU A 342 45.51 37.38 40.66
C LEU A 342 44.17 37.50 39.92
N MET A 343 43.24 38.23 40.51
CA MET A 343 41.92 38.50 39.94
C MET A 343 41.86 39.93 39.36
N ALA A 344 40.98 40.16 38.38
CA ALA A 344 40.74 41.50 37.85
C ALA A 344 40.22 42.46 38.94
N HIS A 345 40.68 43.73 38.92
CA HIS A 345 40.31 44.74 39.91
C HIS A 345 38.79 44.95 40.02
N GLU A 346 38.10 44.98 38.87
CA GLU A 346 36.65 45.11 38.77
C GLU A 346 35.87 43.99 39.49
N ALA A 347 36.44 42.78 39.58
CA ALA A 347 35.81 41.66 40.27
C ALA A 347 36.03 41.74 41.79
N LEU A 348 37.20 42.23 42.23
CA LEU A 348 37.50 42.45 43.65
C LEU A 348 36.58 43.52 44.26
N GLU A 349 36.39 44.66 43.57
CA GLU A 349 35.48 45.73 44.01
C GLU A 349 34.05 45.22 44.24
N VAL A 350 33.59 44.29 43.39
CA VAL A 350 32.28 43.67 43.55
C VAL A 350 32.24 42.83 44.82
N PHE A 351 33.22 41.96 45.04
CA PHE A 351 33.23 41.12 46.24
C PHE A 351 33.32 41.96 47.52
N GLU A 352 34.05 43.07 47.50
CA GLU A 352 34.06 44.04 48.60
C GLU A 352 32.68 44.67 48.84
N ARG A 353 32.00 45.12 47.78
CA ARG A 353 30.64 45.70 47.87
C ARG A 353 29.64 44.71 48.48
N TYR A 354 29.75 43.44 48.14
CA TYR A 354 28.90 42.37 48.68
C TYR A 354 29.43 41.77 49.99
N HIS A 355 30.48 42.34 50.59
CA HIS A 355 31.10 41.89 51.86
C HIS A 355 31.57 40.42 51.84
N VAL A 356 32.01 39.93 50.68
CA VAL A 356 32.56 38.58 50.50
C VAL A 356 34.08 38.63 50.63
N PRO A 357 34.68 38.01 51.66
CA PRO A 357 36.13 38.02 51.85
C PRO A 357 36.82 37.17 50.77
N VAL A 358 37.89 37.74 50.20
CA VAL A 358 38.73 37.12 49.18
C VAL A 358 40.09 36.80 49.78
N ILE A 359 40.47 35.53 49.81
CA ILE A 359 41.63 35.00 50.54
C ILE A 359 42.60 34.32 49.55
N PRO A 360 43.86 34.74 49.46
CA PRO A 360 44.87 34.02 48.67
C PRO A 360 45.03 32.57 49.15
N ALA A 361 45.12 31.63 48.22
CA ALA A 361 45.28 30.21 48.50
C ALA A 361 46.50 29.91 49.37
N ASP A 362 47.57 30.70 49.25
CA ASP A 362 48.81 30.56 50.03
C ASP A 362 48.62 30.78 51.53
N LYS A 363 47.52 31.43 51.94
CA LYS A 363 47.19 31.67 53.35
C LYS A 363 46.37 30.56 53.99
N VAL A 364 45.91 29.56 53.22
CA VAL A 364 45.02 28.49 53.70
C VAL A 364 45.65 27.13 53.43
N SER A 365 45.71 26.26 54.44
CA SER A 365 46.12 24.87 54.24
C SER A 365 45.05 24.07 53.48
N ILE A 366 45.22 23.93 52.17
CA ILE A 366 44.31 23.16 51.29
C ILE A 366 44.85 21.74 51.09
N ARG A 367 44.05 20.74 51.44
CA ARG A 367 44.33 19.31 51.18
C ARG A 367 43.50 18.82 50.01
N TRP A 368 44.13 18.08 49.10
CA TRP A 368 43.45 17.45 47.98
C TRP A 368 43.15 16.01 48.32
N ILE A 369 41.86 15.66 48.44
CA ILE A 369 41.39 14.30 48.73
C ILE A 369 40.44 13.92 47.60
N ASP A 370 40.74 12.84 46.89
CA ASP A 370 39.99 12.36 45.72
C ASP A 370 39.73 13.43 44.65
N GLY A 371 40.71 14.32 44.44
CA GLY A 371 40.63 15.40 43.45
C GLY A 371 39.79 16.61 43.86
N LEU A 372 39.30 16.66 45.10
CA LEU A 372 38.55 17.78 45.66
C LEU A 372 39.36 18.53 46.73
N PRO A 373 39.28 19.88 46.80
CA PRO A 373 40.02 20.66 47.78
C PRO A 373 39.24 20.77 49.11
N TYR A 374 39.89 20.41 50.20
CA TYR A 374 39.38 20.50 51.57
C TYR A 374 40.24 21.44 52.41
N ALA A 375 39.64 22.15 53.36
CA ALA A 375 40.36 23.02 54.28
C ALA A 375 39.72 23.05 55.68
N ASN A 376 40.49 23.46 56.68
CA ASN A 376 40.01 23.53 58.05
C ASN A 376 39.07 24.75 58.24
N PRO A 377 37.79 24.55 58.65
CA PRO A 377 36.86 25.66 58.83
C PRO A 377 37.27 26.64 59.92
N ASN A 378 38.03 26.20 60.94
CA ASN A 378 38.50 27.07 62.01
C ASN A 378 39.64 27.98 61.55
N GLU A 379 40.51 27.50 60.67
CA GLU A 379 41.58 28.27 60.05
C GLU A 379 40.99 29.37 59.15
N ILE A 380 40.02 29.02 58.30
CA ILE A 380 39.35 30.00 57.43
C ILE A 380 38.60 31.05 58.26
N LYS A 381 37.90 30.64 59.34
CA LYS A 381 37.25 31.60 60.26
C LYS A 381 38.24 32.54 60.94
N ARG A 382 39.44 32.08 61.30
CA ARG A 382 40.50 32.94 61.86
C ARG A 382 40.98 33.94 60.83
N ILE A 383 41.28 33.49 59.61
CA ILE A 383 41.74 34.36 58.53
C ILE A 383 40.69 35.40 58.15
N ILE A 384 39.41 35.04 58.14
CA ILE A 384 38.31 36.00 57.90
C ILE A 384 38.22 37.04 59.04
N LYS A 385 38.51 36.65 60.29
CA LYS A 385 38.49 37.56 61.45
C LYS A 385 39.74 38.45 61.54
N GLU A 386 40.91 37.92 61.18
CA GLU A 386 42.20 38.61 61.24
C GLU A 386 42.43 39.50 60.00
N GLY A 387 41.82 39.14 58.86
CA GLY A 387 41.94 39.84 57.58
C GLY A 387 40.65 40.53 57.17
N GLY A 388 40.44 41.75 57.66
CA GLY A 388 39.48 42.67 57.07
C GLY A 388 40.05 43.29 55.80
N ILE A 389 39.57 42.80 54.64
CA ILE A 389 39.67 43.43 53.30
C ILE A 389 41.10 43.49 52.75
N VAL A 390 41.30 43.02 51.51
CA VAL A 390 42.52 43.28 50.75
C VAL A 390 42.54 44.77 50.41
N LYS A 391 42.93 45.63 51.37
CA LYS A 391 43.27 47.02 51.08
C LYS A 391 44.50 47.02 50.17
N GLN A 392 44.33 47.62 49.00
CA GLN A 392 45.35 47.89 47.98
C GLN A 392 46.75 48.12 48.57
N SER A 393 47.63 47.11 48.48
CA SER A 393 49.07 47.33 48.51
C SER A 393 49.63 47.75 47.14
N SER A 394 48.81 47.68 46.07
CA SER A 394 49.28 47.94 44.70
C SER A 394 49.50 49.42 44.39
N GLU A 395 48.69 50.35 44.94
CA GLU A 395 48.91 51.78 44.70
C GLU A 395 50.15 52.30 45.43
N HIS A 396 50.38 51.87 46.68
CA HIS A 396 51.55 52.28 47.45
C HIS A 396 52.87 51.69 46.93
N GLU A 397 52.86 50.46 46.39
CA GLU A 397 54.05 49.85 45.80
C GLU A 397 54.37 50.41 44.40
N MET A 398 53.35 50.69 43.56
CA MET A 398 53.58 51.39 42.27
C MET A 398 54.02 52.84 42.47
N LEU A 399 53.42 53.59 43.41
CA LEU A 399 53.89 54.95 43.72
C LEU A 399 55.32 54.95 44.28
N ARG A 400 55.69 53.95 45.09
CA ARG A 400 57.08 53.81 45.57
C ARG A 400 58.05 53.50 44.43
N ALA A 401 57.69 52.60 43.52
CA ALA A 401 58.55 52.28 42.36
C ALA A 401 58.78 53.50 41.47
N ILE A 402 57.72 54.26 41.17
CA ILE A 402 57.80 55.49 40.35
C ILE A 402 58.60 56.60 41.07
N LEU A 403 58.43 56.74 42.39
CA LEU A 403 59.22 57.70 43.19
C LEU A 403 60.70 57.32 43.27
N GLU A 404 61.02 56.03 43.40
CA GLU A 404 62.40 55.55 43.43
C GLU A 404 63.10 55.72 42.06
N GLU A 405 62.38 55.54 40.97
CA GLU A 405 62.89 55.78 39.61
C GLU A 405 63.19 57.27 39.37
N HIS A 406 62.26 58.16 39.71
CA HIS A 406 62.49 59.61 39.61
C HIS A 406 63.60 60.12 40.57
N LEU A 407 63.74 59.53 41.76
CA LEU A 407 64.84 59.88 42.68
C LEU A 407 66.20 59.41 42.18
N ARG A 408 66.27 58.36 41.36
CA ARG A 408 67.51 57.93 40.69
C ARG A 408 67.87 58.86 39.54
N GLU A 409 66.90 59.23 38.69
CA GLU A 409 67.12 60.18 37.58
C GLU A 409 67.62 61.55 38.06
N ILE A 410 67.07 62.07 39.17
CA ILE A 410 67.50 63.35 39.77
C ILE A 410 68.91 63.27 40.37
N LYS A 411 69.37 62.07 40.79
CA LYS A 411 70.73 61.86 41.29
C LYS A 411 71.76 61.66 40.17
N GLU A 412 71.35 61.26 38.98
CA GLU A 412 72.26 61.13 37.82
C GLU A 412 72.43 62.45 37.05
N GLN A 413 71.55 63.44 37.25
CA GLN A 413 71.62 64.77 36.63
C GLN A 413 72.25 65.87 37.52
N LYS A 414 72.78 65.52 38.69
CA LYS A 414 73.57 66.40 39.57
C LYS A 414 74.97 65.84 39.73
#